data_AF-A0A8T1VYP7-F1
#
_entry.id   AF-A0A8T1VYP7-F1
#
_cell.length_a   1.000
_cell.length_b   1.000
_cell.length_c   1.000
_cell.angle_alpha   90.00
_cell.angle_beta   90.00
_cell.angle_gamma   90.00
#
_symmetry.space_group_name_H-M   'P 1'
#
loop_
_entity.id
_entity.type
_entity.pdbx_description
1 polymer ?
#
loop_
_entity_poly.entity_id
_entity_poly.type
_entity_poly.pdbx_seq_one_letter_code
_entity_poly.pdbx_strand_id
1 'polypeptide(L)'
;MQDKHSKLLTLWSMKGKRSAATAAGFSLGALATSAAQVLAPNSLQFNEHEFQRSPKEAQDAAREAAKLVKPGDLVFITTSGLVYSVGRYLTENAYDHVVVVLDERTVLHVGMPSVKLMPLERLLLPQRQPVVLRVPMPEAELQLFLRCARQLIGCKYDVARAYQLMLRLVLKRLTGSTPLPRLPLDVKTNAWICSDSIMMLHRIQRSLNQGEARDRSRFVTLTIAVLLRGLTNGLYLGCILAARTTSPDIFTLGSASMTDFQRIRRIQPDIISRVPLPVVNYTLAPRNRSWRAFVPEAVRFVQSVQDGTLKWPLLAPEIFPKVHEFAASMPPASWPVKRKIQALGYVIVLLLMLRRGLTVKRVLLRAVEVLMLRYVAHHVMLHLQSSPAFGAAKL
;
A
#
# COMPACT_ATOMS: atom_id res chain seq x y z
N MET A 1 44.45 50.92 31.03
CA MET A 1 45.52 50.23 31.79
C MET A 1 44.82 49.29 32.76
N GLN A 2 44.55 48.07 32.31
CA GLN A 2 45.40 46.89 32.58
C GLN A 2 45.36 46.52 34.07
N ASP A 3 44.48 45.58 34.38
CA ASP A 3 44.79 44.31 35.03
C ASP A 3 43.70 43.94 36.04
N LYS A 4 43.09 42.76 35.79
CA LYS A 4 42.09 42.00 36.58
C LYS A 4 41.05 41.41 35.64
N HIS A 5 41.31 40.20 35.15
CA HIS A 5 40.32 39.11 35.04
C HIS A 5 41.01 37.87 34.46
N SER A 6 41.77 37.17 35.31
CA SER A 6 42.20 35.79 35.07
C SER A 6 42.14 35.04 36.39
N LYS A 7 40.98 34.44 36.66
CA LYS A 7 40.75 33.37 37.65
C LYS A 7 39.29 32.94 37.51
N LEU A 8 39.08 31.76 36.93
CA LEU A 8 37.92 30.85 37.05
C LEU A 8 37.64 30.20 35.70
N LEU A 9 38.36 29.13 35.37
CA LEU A 9 37.87 28.01 34.54
C LEU A 9 38.90 26.87 34.55
N THR A 10 39.12 26.28 35.73
CA THR A 10 39.86 25.02 35.86
C THR A 10 39.31 24.23 37.05
N LEU A 11 38.06 23.78 36.95
CA LEU A 11 37.57 22.70 37.81
C LEU A 11 36.31 22.10 37.16
N TRP A 12 36.50 21.02 36.41
CA TRP A 12 35.56 19.90 36.29
C TRP A 12 36.18 18.84 35.38
N SER A 13 37.15 18.11 35.94
CA SER A 13 37.60 16.83 35.42
C SER A 13 37.45 15.84 36.57
N MET A 14 36.40 15.00 36.51
CA MET A 14 36.45 13.58 36.84
C MET A 14 35.04 12.97 36.98
N LYS A 15 34.96 11.71 36.52
CA LYS A 15 33.99 10.66 36.84
C LYS A 15 32.60 10.75 36.20
N GLY A 16 32.50 10.02 35.08
CA GLY A 16 31.22 9.59 34.52
C GLY A 16 31.37 8.45 33.51
N LYS A 17 32.11 7.38 33.81
CA LYS A 17 32.00 6.11 33.06
C LYS A 17 30.65 5.47 33.38
N ARG A 18 29.59 5.90 32.67
CA ARG A 18 28.36 5.13 32.53
C ARG A 18 28.46 4.36 31.21
N SER A 19 28.68 3.05 31.33
CA SER A 19 28.41 2.09 30.26
C SER A 19 26.94 2.19 29.88
N ALA A 20 26.62 3.03 28.90
CA ALA A 20 25.36 2.96 28.19
C ALA A 20 25.42 1.71 27.30
N ALA A 21 24.97 0.58 27.85
CA ALA A 21 24.54 -0.54 27.03
C ALA A 21 23.47 0.01 26.09
N THR A 22 23.87 0.25 24.84
CA THR A 22 23.00 0.66 23.76
C THR A 22 22.09 -0.53 23.53
N ALA A 23 20.91 -0.52 24.17
CA ALA A 23 19.84 -1.42 23.82
C ALA A 23 19.59 -1.18 22.32
N ALA A 24 20.06 -2.11 21.49
CA ALA A 24 19.90 -2.05 20.06
C ALA A 24 18.39 -2.06 19.79
N GLY A 25 17.84 -0.85 19.65
CA GLY A 25 16.42 -0.63 19.46
C GLY A 25 16.01 -1.36 18.19
N PHE A 26 15.25 -2.44 18.37
CA PHE A 26 14.69 -3.22 17.29
C PHE A 26 13.78 -2.30 16.46
N SER A 27 14.27 -1.87 15.30
CA SER A 27 13.49 -1.03 14.41
C SER A 27 12.53 -1.91 13.63
N LEU A 28 11.23 -1.77 13.91
CA LEU A 28 10.14 -2.38 13.14
C LEU A 28 10.31 -2.17 11.62
N GLY A 29 10.99 -1.10 11.21
CA GLY A 29 11.31 -0.79 9.82
C GLY A 29 12.36 -1.71 9.19
N ALA A 30 13.40 -2.12 9.91
CA ALA A 30 14.42 -3.05 9.40
C ALA A 30 13.80 -4.43 9.12
N LEU A 31 12.92 -4.84 10.01
CA LEU A 31 12.18 -6.07 9.90
C LEU A 31 11.16 -6.05 8.74
N ALA A 32 10.39 -4.97 8.60
CA ALA A 32 9.48 -4.81 7.48
C ALA A 32 10.21 -4.80 6.14
N THR A 33 11.38 -4.16 6.08
CA THR A 33 12.23 -4.12 4.87
C THR A 33 12.72 -5.52 4.50
N SER A 34 13.14 -6.29 5.48
CA SER A 34 13.65 -7.64 5.25
C SER A 34 12.56 -8.63 4.88
N ALA A 35 11.39 -8.54 5.53
CA ALA A 35 10.21 -9.30 5.13
C ALA A 35 9.80 -8.97 3.68
N ALA A 36 9.81 -7.68 3.33
CA ALA A 36 9.51 -7.24 1.97
C ALA A 36 10.52 -7.76 0.95
N GLN A 37 11.82 -7.83 1.28
CA GLN A 37 12.84 -8.35 0.38
C GLN A 37 12.64 -9.83 0.06
N VAL A 38 12.22 -10.63 1.04
CA VAL A 38 11.96 -12.07 0.88
C VAL A 38 10.67 -12.32 0.12
N LEU A 39 9.62 -11.58 0.48
CA LEU A 39 8.28 -11.73 -0.09
C LEU A 39 8.19 -11.17 -1.52
N ALA A 40 9.03 -10.18 -1.82
CA ALA A 40 8.97 -9.37 -3.02
C ALA A 40 10.40 -9.05 -3.53
N PRO A 41 11.22 -10.06 -3.87
CA PRO A 41 12.61 -9.86 -4.28
C PRO A 41 12.74 -9.02 -5.57
N ASN A 42 11.69 -9.02 -6.40
CA ASN A 42 11.61 -8.24 -7.63
C ASN A 42 11.01 -6.83 -7.44
N SER A 43 10.77 -6.43 -6.19
CA SER A 43 10.36 -5.07 -5.88
C SER A 43 11.36 -4.07 -6.45
N LEU A 44 10.84 -2.92 -6.90
CA LEU A 44 11.66 -1.81 -7.38
C LEU A 44 12.69 -1.36 -6.33
N GLN A 45 12.40 -1.60 -5.05
CA GLN A 45 13.29 -1.25 -3.95
C GLN A 45 14.58 -2.08 -3.91
N PHE A 46 14.52 -3.39 -4.22
CA PHE A 46 15.63 -4.32 -3.92
C PHE A 46 16.45 -4.71 -5.16
N ASN A 47 15.93 -4.49 -6.36
CA ASN A 47 16.55 -4.95 -7.60
C ASN A 47 17.21 -3.80 -8.39
N GLU A 48 18.15 -3.07 -7.80
CA GLU A 48 18.73 -1.86 -8.41
C GLU A 48 19.34 -2.10 -9.80
N HIS A 49 19.96 -3.25 -9.99
CA HIS A 49 20.60 -3.65 -11.25
C HIS A 49 19.69 -4.48 -12.19
N GLU A 50 18.38 -4.39 -12.03
CA GLU A 50 17.43 -5.16 -12.85
C GLU A 50 17.60 -4.89 -14.34
N PHE A 51 17.82 -3.63 -14.71
CA PHE A 51 17.98 -3.23 -16.10
C PHE A 51 19.24 -3.85 -16.70
N GLN A 52 20.38 -3.74 -16.02
CA GLN A 52 21.66 -4.29 -16.46
C GLN A 52 21.64 -5.83 -16.55
N ARG A 53 20.85 -6.50 -15.71
CA ARG A 53 20.69 -7.96 -15.70
C ARG A 53 19.64 -8.47 -16.69
N SER A 54 18.85 -7.59 -17.29
CA SER A 54 17.83 -7.99 -18.26
C SER A 54 18.46 -8.37 -19.61
N PRO A 55 17.82 -9.24 -20.41
CA PRO A 55 18.29 -9.54 -21.77
C PRO A 55 18.49 -8.29 -22.61
N LYS A 56 19.44 -8.31 -23.54
CA LYS A 56 19.78 -7.15 -24.37
C LYS A 56 18.56 -6.65 -25.15
N GLU A 57 17.75 -7.56 -25.68
CA GLU A 57 16.52 -7.25 -26.41
C GLU A 57 15.51 -6.49 -25.53
N ALA A 58 15.43 -6.84 -24.24
CA ALA A 58 14.55 -6.16 -23.28
C ALA A 58 15.09 -4.77 -22.91
N GLN A 59 16.41 -4.61 -22.82
CA GLN A 59 17.04 -3.31 -22.60
C GLN A 59 16.84 -2.39 -23.81
N ASP A 60 17.06 -2.90 -25.02
CA ASP A 60 16.87 -2.15 -26.26
C ASP A 60 15.40 -1.73 -26.43
N ALA A 61 14.45 -2.64 -26.15
CA ALA A 61 13.02 -2.32 -26.15
C ALA A 61 12.68 -1.18 -25.17
N ALA A 62 13.24 -1.21 -23.96
CA ALA A 62 13.03 -0.18 -22.95
C ALA A 62 13.66 1.16 -23.34
N ARG A 63 14.82 1.16 -24.01
CA ARG A 63 15.45 2.37 -24.57
C ARG A 63 14.61 2.98 -25.68
N GLU A 64 14.11 2.17 -26.61
CA GLU A 64 13.20 2.65 -27.66
C GLU A 64 11.89 3.20 -27.07
N ALA A 65 11.33 2.53 -26.06
CA ALA A 65 10.17 3.02 -25.34
C ALA A 65 10.46 4.37 -24.64
N ALA A 66 11.62 4.53 -24.01
CA ALA A 66 12.00 5.75 -23.30
C ALA A 66 11.99 7.00 -24.20
N LYS A 67 12.35 6.86 -25.49
CA LYS A 67 12.30 7.95 -26.48
C LYS A 67 10.89 8.51 -26.73
N LEU A 68 9.84 7.72 -26.45
CA LEU A 68 8.44 8.11 -26.69
C LEU A 68 7.81 8.77 -25.45
N VAL A 69 8.42 8.57 -24.29
CA VAL A 69 7.94 9.05 -23.01
C VAL A 69 8.41 10.49 -22.80
N LYS A 70 7.54 11.32 -22.22
CA LYS A 70 7.81 12.73 -21.96
C LYS A 70 7.69 13.05 -20.46
N PRO A 71 8.35 14.11 -19.97
CA PRO A 71 8.10 14.63 -18.63
C PRO A 71 6.60 14.86 -18.40
N GLY A 72 6.12 14.46 -17.22
CA GLY A 72 4.70 14.54 -16.85
C GLY A 72 3.89 13.28 -17.17
N ASP A 73 4.41 12.37 -18.00
CA ASP A 73 3.76 11.08 -18.24
C ASP A 73 3.67 10.25 -16.95
N LEU A 74 2.61 9.44 -16.86
CA LEU A 74 2.38 8.48 -15.79
C LEU A 74 2.70 7.08 -16.30
N VAL A 75 3.61 6.37 -15.63
CA VAL A 75 3.98 4.98 -16.01
C VAL A 75 3.41 4.02 -14.98
N PHE A 76 2.44 3.21 -15.41
CA PHE A 76 1.85 2.13 -14.64
C PHE A 76 2.61 0.84 -14.91
N ILE A 77 2.94 0.09 -13.88
CA ILE A 77 3.72 -1.15 -14.03
C ILE A 77 3.12 -2.30 -13.21
N THR A 78 3.57 -3.49 -13.56
CA THR A 78 3.42 -4.69 -12.76
C THR A 78 4.76 -5.07 -12.14
N THR A 79 4.75 -5.39 -10.85
CA THR A 79 5.90 -5.99 -10.20
C THR A 79 5.76 -7.51 -10.25
N SER A 80 6.82 -8.21 -10.67
CA SER A 80 6.81 -9.67 -10.72
C SER A 80 6.89 -10.27 -9.30
N GLY A 81 6.39 -11.49 -9.14
CA GLY A 81 6.38 -12.20 -7.87
C GLY A 81 4.97 -12.46 -7.33
N LEU A 82 4.88 -13.52 -6.52
CA LEU A 82 3.62 -14.05 -6.03
C LEU A 82 2.81 -12.99 -5.27
N VAL A 83 3.44 -12.26 -4.35
CA VAL A 83 2.75 -11.29 -3.47
C VAL A 83 2.09 -10.17 -4.28
N TYR A 84 2.80 -9.55 -5.22
CA TYR A 84 2.21 -8.51 -6.07
C TYR A 84 1.14 -9.07 -6.99
N SER A 85 1.35 -10.27 -7.53
CA SER A 85 0.38 -10.91 -8.42
C SER A 85 -0.93 -11.26 -7.72
N VAL A 86 -0.86 -11.78 -6.49
CA VAL A 86 -2.00 -12.05 -5.62
C VAL A 86 -2.64 -10.74 -5.16
N GLY A 87 -1.86 -9.72 -4.82
CA GLY A 87 -2.36 -8.39 -4.47
C GLY A 87 -3.15 -7.75 -5.62
N ARG A 88 -2.62 -7.78 -6.85
CA ARG A 88 -3.30 -7.34 -8.06
C ARG A 88 -4.60 -8.11 -8.29
N TYR A 89 -4.55 -9.43 -8.19
CA TYR A 89 -5.74 -10.27 -8.30
C TYR A 89 -6.79 -9.83 -7.28
N LEU A 90 -6.46 -9.87 -5.98
CA LEU A 90 -7.38 -9.59 -4.88
C LEU A 90 -7.98 -8.18 -4.91
N THR A 91 -7.27 -7.21 -5.47
CA THR A 91 -7.75 -5.83 -5.59
C THR A 91 -8.39 -5.53 -6.95
N GLU A 92 -8.45 -6.49 -7.88
CA GLU A 92 -8.87 -6.31 -9.28
C GLU A 92 -8.11 -5.22 -10.05
N ASN A 93 -6.88 -4.94 -9.63
CA ASN A 93 -6.04 -3.96 -10.31
C ASN A 93 -5.08 -4.67 -11.27
N ALA A 94 -5.03 -4.21 -12.52
CA ALA A 94 -4.10 -4.72 -13.52
C ALA A 94 -2.64 -4.33 -13.23
N TYR A 95 -2.44 -3.28 -12.44
CA TYR A 95 -1.14 -2.73 -12.04
C TYR A 95 -1.07 -2.60 -10.52
N ASP A 96 0.12 -2.72 -9.95
CA ASP A 96 0.36 -2.54 -8.51
C ASP A 96 1.09 -1.23 -8.19
N HIS A 97 1.59 -0.54 -9.21
CA HIS A 97 2.41 0.64 -8.99
C HIS A 97 2.30 1.64 -10.15
N VAL A 98 2.50 2.91 -9.82
CA VAL A 98 2.52 4.04 -10.75
C VAL A 98 3.63 5.01 -10.35
N VAL A 99 4.32 5.55 -11.36
CA VAL A 99 5.39 6.55 -11.20
C VAL A 99 5.15 7.74 -12.13
N VAL A 100 5.77 8.88 -11.80
CA VAL A 100 5.71 10.10 -12.61
C VAL A 100 7.03 10.31 -13.32
N VAL A 101 7.02 10.60 -14.62
CA VAL A 101 8.23 10.90 -15.39
C VAL A 101 8.65 12.35 -15.10
N LEU A 102 9.88 12.55 -14.64
CA LEU A 102 10.38 13.88 -14.30
C LEU A 102 11.18 14.52 -15.43
N ASP A 103 11.94 13.70 -16.14
CA ASP A 103 12.79 14.07 -17.28
C ASP A 103 12.99 12.85 -18.20
N GLU A 104 13.86 12.97 -19.21
CA GLU A 104 14.14 11.91 -20.20
C GLU A 104 14.72 10.62 -19.59
N ARG A 105 15.31 10.69 -18.39
CA ARG A 105 16.05 9.58 -17.79
C ARG A 105 15.50 9.12 -16.46
N THR A 106 14.73 9.96 -15.77
CA THR A 106 14.32 9.71 -14.39
C THR A 106 12.81 9.79 -14.18
N VAL A 107 12.36 8.94 -13.26
CA VAL A 107 11.01 8.95 -12.73
C VAL A 107 11.03 9.22 -11.23
N LEU A 108 9.97 9.86 -10.74
CA LEU A 108 9.65 9.93 -9.32
C LEU A 108 8.96 8.63 -8.90
N HIS A 109 9.66 7.83 -8.11
CA HIS A 109 9.15 6.60 -7.53
C HIS A 109 8.76 6.81 -6.07
N VAL A 110 7.47 6.63 -5.77
CA VAL A 110 6.91 6.75 -4.42
C VAL A 110 6.68 5.33 -3.87
N GLY A 111 7.71 4.75 -3.27
CA GLY A 111 7.70 3.40 -2.73
C GLY A 111 8.53 3.29 -1.46
N MET A 112 8.56 2.11 -0.84
CA MET A 112 9.36 1.90 0.37
C MET A 112 10.87 2.10 0.12
N PRO A 113 11.62 2.66 1.10
CA PRO A 113 11.13 3.27 2.35
C PRO A 113 10.71 4.74 2.18
N SER A 114 11.09 5.37 1.07
CA SER A 114 10.91 6.79 0.79
C SER A 114 10.80 7.06 -0.72
N VAL A 115 10.28 8.24 -1.04
CA VAL A 115 10.22 8.75 -2.41
C VAL A 115 11.63 9.00 -2.93
N LYS A 116 11.95 8.42 -4.09
CA LYS A 116 13.28 8.54 -4.71
C LYS A 116 13.20 8.67 -6.23
N LEU A 117 14.31 9.09 -6.82
CA LEU A 117 14.52 9.03 -8.26
C LEU A 117 14.86 7.61 -8.70
N MET A 118 14.34 7.20 -9.84
CA MET A 118 14.69 5.92 -10.46
C MET A 118 14.92 6.07 -11.97
N PRO A 119 15.79 5.25 -12.58
CA PRO A 119 15.99 5.27 -14.03
C PRO A 119 14.72 4.86 -14.77
N LEU A 120 14.27 5.66 -15.74
CA LEU A 120 13.05 5.44 -16.53
C LEU A 120 13.07 4.09 -17.26
N GLU A 121 14.18 3.75 -17.90
CA GLU A 121 14.34 2.52 -18.69
C GLU A 121 14.07 1.26 -17.86
N ARG A 122 14.42 1.28 -16.58
CA ARG A 122 14.16 0.15 -15.66
C ARG A 122 12.66 -0.11 -15.50
N LEU A 123 11.84 0.95 -15.47
CA LEU A 123 10.39 0.86 -15.34
C LEU A 123 9.74 0.44 -16.67
N LEU A 124 10.40 0.73 -17.79
CA LEU A 124 9.95 0.41 -19.13
C LEU A 124 10.37 -0.99 -19.61
N LEU A 125 10.99 -1.82 -18.78
CA LEU A 125 11.30 -3.20 -19.14
C LEU A 125 10.01 -3.98 -19.50
N PRO A 126 9.97 -4.73 -20.63
CA PRO A 126 8.82 -5.54 -21.04
C PRO A 126 8.22 -6.43 -19.93
N GLN A 127 9.07 -7.03 -19.10
CA GLN A 127 8.63 -7.90 -17.99
C GLN A 127 7.77 -7.18 -16.94
N ARG A 128 7.89 -5.86 -16.83
CA ARG A 128 7.07 -5.02 -15.96
C ARG A 128 5.73 -4.63 -16.59
N GLN A 129 5.49 -4.98 -17.86
CA GLN A 129 4.26 -4.68 -18.60
C GLN A 129 3.84 -3.20 -18.46
N PRO A 130 4.75 -2.27 -18.78
CA PRO A 130 4.50 -0.84 -18.58
C PRO A 130 3.35 -0.34 -19.45
N VAL A 131 2.56 0.57 -18.90
CA VAL A 131 1.62 1.38 -19.66
C VAL A 131 1.82 2.83 -19.32
N VAL A 132 2.09 3.61 -20.36
CA VAL A 132 2.34 5.04 -20.27
C VAL A 132 1.06 5.79 -20.62
N LEU A 133 0.61 6.62 -19.68
CA LEU A 133 -0.54 7.51 -19.83
C LEU A 133 -0.05 8.96 -19.83
N ARG A 134 -0.54 9.75 -20.79
CA ARG A 134 -0.22 11.16 -20.95
C ARG A 134 -1.45 12.01 -20.73
N VAL A 135 -1.35 12.92 -19.77
CA VAL A 135 -2.34 13.97 -19.52
C VAL A 135 -1.90 15.22 -20.31
N PRO A 136 -2.69 15.72 -21.26
CA PRO A 136 -2.36 16.95 -21.96
C PRO A 136 -2.42 18.11 -20.95
N MET A 137 -1.28 18.77 -20.74
CA MET A 137 -1.13 19.90 -19.84
C MET A 137 -0.45 21.06 -20.60
N PRO A 138 -0.92 22.31 -20.43
CA PRO A 138 -0.17 23.48 -20.87
C PRO A 138 1.24 23.48 -20.27
N GLU A 139 2.22 24.06 -20.97
CA GLU A 139 3.63 24.01 -20.54
C GLU A 139 3.83 24.59 -19.12
N ALA A 140 3.20 25.72 -18.80
CA ALA A 140 3.28 26.32 -17.47
C ALA A 140 2.73 25.40 -16.36
N GLU A 141 1.66 24.67 -16.66
CA GLU A 141 1.04 23.69 -15.77
C GLU A 141 1.94 22.46 -15.59
N LEU A 142 2.51 21.96 -16.68
CA LEU A 142 3.47 20.85 -16.66
C LEU A 142 4.69 21.19 -15.80
N GLN A 143 5.29 22.36 -15.98
CA GLN A 143 6.44 22.79 -15.19
C GLN A 143 6.11 22.90 -13.69
N LEU A 144 4.92 23.39 -13.37
CA LEU A 144 4.44 23.45 -11.99
C LEU A 144 4.25 22.06 -11.39
N PHE A 145 3.60 21.16 -12.12
CA PHE A 145 3.41 19.76 -11.73
C PHE A 145 4.76 19.07 -11.44
N LEU A 146 5.73 19.20 -12.36
CA LEU A 146 7.06 18.61 -12.22
C LEU A 146 7.85 19.22 -11.06
N ARG A 147 7.72 20.53 -10.81
CA ARG A 147 8.34 21.19 -9.66
C ARG A 147 7.78 20.63 -8.34
N CYS A 148 6.47 20.51 -8.22
CA CYS A 148 5.84 19.91 -7.06
C CYS A 148 6.24 18.43 -6.90
N ALA A 149 6.35 17.68 -8.01
CA ALA A 149 6.76 16.28 -8.00
C ALA A 149 8.16 16.12 -7.39
N ARG A 150 9.10 16.99 -7.78
CA ARG A 150 10.46 17.00 -7.22
C ARG A 150 10.50 17.35 -5.73
N GLN A 151 9.55 18.14 -5.22
CA GLN A 151 9.47 18.45 -3.79
C GLN A 151 9.12 17.24 -2.91
N LEU A 152 8.58 16.16 -3.50
CA LEU A 152 8.28 14.92 -2.77
C LEU A 152 9.52 14.04 -2.53
N ILE A 153 10.66 14.32 -3.18
CA ILE A 153 11.87 13.51 -3.04
C ILE A 153 12.34 13.52 -1.58
N GLY A 154 12.57 12.33 -1.02
CA GLY A 154 12.97 12.15 0.38
C GLY A 154 11.80 12.02 1.37
N CYS A 155 10.56 12.32 0.97
CA CYS A 155 9.38 12.07 1.82
C CYS A 155 9.23 10.56 2.10
N LYS A 156 8.66 10.20 3.25
CA LYS A 156 8.51 8.80 3.64
C LYS A 156 7.41 8.11 2.83
N TYR A 157 7.47 6.80 2.71
CA TYR A 157 6.35 6.03 2.17
C TYR A 157 5.37 5.65 3.29
N ASP A 158 4.08 5.90 3.08
CA ASP A 158 3.03 5.56 4.07
C ASP A 158 2.60 4.10 3.92
N VAL A 159 3.42 3.21 4.47
CA VAL A 159 3.21 1.75 4.46
C VAL A 159 1.85 1.38 5.07
N ALA A 160 1.49 1.99 6.20
CA ALA A 160 0.26 1.67 6.92
C ALA A 160 -0.97 2.00 6.06
N ARG A 161 -0.98 3.18 5.45
CA ARG A 161 -2.06 3.62 4.56
C ARG A 161 -2.13 2.79 3.28
N ALA A 162 -0.99 2.40 2.71
CA ALA A 162 -0.95 1.51 1.55
C ALA A 162 -1.63 0.16 1.85
N TYR A 163 -1.32 -0.47 2.99
CA TYR A 163 -1.97 -1.71 3.41
C TYR A 163 -3.46 -1.51 3.73
N GLN A 164 -3.84 -0.40 4.35
CA GLN A 164 -5.25 -0.09 4.58
C GLN A 164 -6.02 0.07 3.26
N LEU A 165 -5.42 0.72 2.25
CA LEU A 165 -6.00 0.84 0.91
C LEU A 165 -6.16 -0.53 0.25
N MET A 166 -5.11 -1.36 0.28
CA MET A 166 -5.17 -2.73 -0.24
C MET A 166 -6.29 -3.52 0.44
N LEU A 167 -6.35 -3.54 1.77
CA LEU A 167 -7.39 -4.24 2.52
C LEU A 167 -8.80 -3.79 2.10
N ARG A 168 -9.01 -2.47 1.94
CA ARG A 168 -10.30 -1.93 1.49
C ARG A 168 -10.68 -2.39 0.09
N LEU A 169 -9.72 -2.39 -0.84
CA LEU A 169 -9.94 -2.88 -2.20
C LEU A 169 -10.30 -4.36 -2.20
N VAL A 170 -9.59 -5.17 -1.39
CA VAL A 170 -9.90 -6.59 -1.21
C VAL A 170 -11.30 -6.80 -0.62
N LEU A 171 -11.66 -6.07 0.44
CA LEU A 171 -12.98 -6.16 1.04
C LEU A 171 -14.07 -5.73 0.04
N LYS A 172 -13.87 -4.61 -0.67
CA LYS A 172 -14.77 -4.14 -1.73
C LYS A 172 -15.04 -5.22 -2.77
N ARG A 173 -13.99 -5.91 -3.20
CA ARG A 173 -14.12 -7.03 -4.14
C ARG A 173 -14.91 -8.20 -3.53
N LEU A 174 -14.56 -8.62 -2.32
CA LEU A 174 -15.13 -9.82 -1.70
C LEU A 174 -16.59 -9.64 -1.26
N THR A 175 -16.97 -8.43 -0.82
CA THR A 175 -18.28 -8.15 -0.25
C THR A 175 -19.17 -7.31 -1.16
N GLY A 176 -18.63 -6.75 -2.25
CA GLY A 176 -19.31 -5.76 -3.10
C GLY A 176 -19.55 -4.42 -2.40
N SER A 177 -19.05 -4.23 -1.18
CA SER A 177 -19.31 -3.06 -0.33
C SER A 177 -18.01 -2.57 0.33
N THR A 178 -17.98 -1.30 0.75
CA THR A 178 -16.82 -0.71 1.43
C THR A 178 -17.10 -0.58 2.93
N PRO A 179 -16.90 -1.65 3.73
CA PRO A 179 -17.30 -1.65 5.14
C PRO A 179 -16.42 -0.76 6.03
N LEU A 180 -15.26 -0.30 5.52
CA LEU A 180 -14.31 0.48 6.29
C LEU A 180 -14.50 2.00 6.06
N PRO A 181 -14.47 2.84 7.12
CA PRO A 181 -14.62 4.30 7.00
C PRO A 181 -13.55 4.87 6.08
N ARG A 182 -13.84 5.78 5.14
CA ARG A 182 -12.88 6.32 4.14
C ARG A 182 -11.51 6.69 4.73
N LEU A 183 -10.43 6.49 3.94
CA LEU A 183 -9.11 6.97 4.35
C LEU A 183 -9.16 8.50 4.43
N PRO A 184 -8.57 9.11 5.49
CA PRO A 184 -8.51 10.56 5.57
C PRO A 184 -7.68 11.08 4.39
N LEU A 185 -8.28 11.94 3.58
CA LEU A 185 -7.58 12.63 2.49
C LEU A 185 -6.54 13.61 3.02
N ASP A 186 -6.67 14.02 4.28
CA ASP A 186 -5.72 14.87 4.98
C ASP A 186 -4.48 14.04 5.36
N VAL A 187 -3.47 14.08 4.49
CA VAL A 187 -2.16 13.52 4.77
C VAL A 187 -1.45 14.50 5.70
N LYS A 188 -1.76 14.45 7.00
CA LYS A 188 -1.09 15.27 8.02
C LYS A 188 0.40 14.95 8.18
N THR A 189 0.85 13.85 7.58
CA THR A 189 2.19 13.30 7.70
C THR A 189 2.99 13.59 6.42
N ASN A 190 4.31 13.75 6.55
CA ASN A 190 5.22 13.81 5.39
C ASN A 190 5.45 12.40 4.79
N ALA A 191 4.37 11.65 4.59
CA ALA A 191 4.37 10.26 4.16
C ALA A 191 3.33 10.02 3.05
N TRP A 192 3.72 9.35 1.97
CA TRP A 192 2.92 9.27 0.74
C TRP A 192 2.79 7.84 0.23
N ILE A 193 1.71 7.57 -0.49
CA ILE A 193 1.56 6.36 -1.32
C ILE A 193 1.54 6.78 -2.80
N CYS A 194 1.94 5.88 -3.71
CA CYS A 194 2.13 6.19 -5.13
C CYS A 194 0.90 6.78 -5.83
N SER A 195 -0.30 6.30 -5.53
CA SER A 195 -1.55 6.86 -6.07
C SER A 195 -1.86 8.24 -5.52
N ASP A 196 -1.66 8.45 -4.21
CA ASP A 196 -1.97 9.71 -3.54
C ASP A 196 -1.04 10.83 -4.00
N SER A 197 0.25 10.54 -4.26
CA SER A 197 1.17 11.54 -4.79
C SER A 197 0.69 12.12 -6.11
N ILE A 198 0.13 11.32 -7.01
CA ILE A 198 -0.38 11.82 -8.30
C ILE A 198 -1.58 12.73 -8.07
N MET A 199 -2.51 12.31 -7.20
CA MET A 199 -3.70 13.10 -6.88
C MET A 199 -3.36 14.40 -6.15
N MET A 200 -2.33 14.40 -5.31
CA MET A 200 -1.93 15.55 -4.51
C MET A 200 -1.05 16.55 -5.26
N LEU A 201 -0.21 16.08 -6.20
CA LEU A 201 0.51 16.97 -7.12
C LEU A 201 -0.47 17.81 -7.95
N HIS A 202 -1.58 17.21 -8.38
CA HIS A 202 -2.66 17.96 -9.03
C HIS A 202 -3.34 18.98 -8.10
N ARG A 203 -3.45 18.68 -6.81
CA ARG A 203 -4.02 19.61 -5.82
C ARG A 203 -3.11 20.82 -5.57
N ILE A 204 -1.80 20.61 -5.38
CA ILE A 204 -0.85 21.70 -5.08
C ILE A 204 -0.75 22.71 -6.24
N GLN A 205 -0.75 22.22 -7.48
CA GLN A 205 -0.72 23.05 -8.69
C GLN A 205 -1.87 24.09 -8.73
N ARG A 206 -3.06 23.68 -8.30
CA ARG A 206 -4.25 24.56 -8.23
C ARG A 206 -4.09 25.70 -7.23
N SER A 207 -3.49 25.42 -6.06
CA SER A 207 -3.33 26.41 -4.99
C SER A 207 -2.34 27.51 -5.36
N LEU A 208 -1.26 27.16 -6.07
CA LEU A 208 -0.23 28.13 -6.47
C LEU A 208 -0.70 29.11 -7.56
N ASN A 209 -1.63 28.69 -8.43
CA ASN A 209 -2.18 29.57 -9.48
C ASN A 209 -3.20 30.59 -8.97
N GLN A 210 -3.67 30.48 -7.72
CA GLN A 210 -4.69 31.36 -7.14
C GLN A 210 -4.10 32.50 -6.28
N GLY A 211 -2.78 32.68 -6.24
CA GLY A 211 -2.16 33.86 -5.62
C GLY A 211 -2.21 33.93 -4.09
N GLU A 212 -2.69 32.90 -3.38
CA GLU A 212 -2.77 32.87 -1.91
C GLU A 212 -1.46 32.39 -1.23
N ALA A 213 -0.31 32.77 -1.76
CA ALA A 213 0.99 32.40 -1.18
C ALA A 213 1.50 33.48 -0.21
N ARG A 214 0.93 33.54 1.01
CA ARG A 214 1.51 34.41 2.06
C ARG A 214 1.85 33.77 3.40
N ASP A 215 1.68 32.46 3.59
CA ASP A 215 2.16 31.83 4.82
C ASP A 215 2.60 30.37 4.65
N ARG A 216 3.92 30.14 4.75
CA ARG A 216 4.55 28.81 4.60
C ARG A 216 4.24 27.87 5.77
N SER A 217 3.75 28.37 6.92
CA SER A 217 3.54 27.53 8.11
C SER A 217 2.17 26.82 8.16
N ARG A 218 1.22 27.19 7.30
CA ARG A 218 -0.16 26.65 7.26
C ARG A 218 -0.48 25.84 6.01
N PHE A 219 0.55 25.39 5.29
CA PHE A 219 0.46 24.70 4.00
C PHE A 219 -0.15 23.29 4.05
N VAL A 220 -0.50 22.78 5.23
CA VAL A 220 -1.10 21.44 5.39
C VAL A 220 -2.59 21.53 5.75
N THR A 221 -3.01 22.53 6.51
CA THR A 221 -4.38 22.60 7.07
C THR A 221 -5.34 23.46 6.23
N LEU A 222 -4.88 24.53 5.58
CA LEU A 222 -5.73 25.36 4.70
C LEU A 222 -5.97 24.75 3.31
N THR A 223 -5.18 23.73 2.99
CA THR A 223 -5.10 23.09 1.69
C THR A 223 -6.45 22.42 1.38
N ILE A 224 -7.14 21.77 2.31
CA ILE A 224 -8.27 20.88 1.97
C ILE A 224 -9.58 21.60 1.57
N ALA A 225 -9.83 22.84 2.01
CA ALA A 225 -11.14 23.50 1.82
C ALA A 225 -11.24 24.43 0.60
N VAL A 226 -10.13 24.95 0.07
CA VAL A 226 -10.10 25.85 -1.11
C VAL A 226 -9.73 25.09 -2.41
N LEU A 227 -9.33 23.81 -2.27
CA LEU A 227 -8.70 22.94 -3.29
C LEU A 227 -9.57 22.44 -4.46
N LEU A 228 -10.78 22.95 -4.68
CA LEU A 228 -11.76 22.36 -5.63
C LEU A 228 -12.07 23.15 -6.93
N ARG A 229 -11.46 24.31 -7.28
CA ARG A 229 -11.87 25.08 -8.51
C ARG A 229 -11.02 25.28 -9.80
N GLY A 230 -9.68 25.40 -9.86
CA GLY A 230 -8.91 25.31 -11.14
C GLY A 230 -8.10 24.00 -11.39
N LEU A 231 -8.57 23.09 -12.22
CA LEU A 231 -7.80 21.96 -12.81
C LEU A 231 -7.77 22.25 -14.33
N THR A 232 -7.07 21.47 -15.16
CA THR A 232 -7.57 21.32 -16.53
C THR A 232 -9.01 20.85 -16.38
N ASN A 233 -9.99 21.67 -16.77
CA ASN A 233 -11.41 21.35 -16.55
C ASN A 233 -11.71 19.90 -16.97
N GLY A 234 -10.99 19.39 -17.99
CA GLY A 234 -10.79 17.99 -18.31
C GLY A 234 -10.68 17.04 -17.12
N LEU A 235 -9.51 16.83 -16.50
CA LEU A 235 -9.30 15.70 -15.57
C LEU A 235 -10.24 15.71 -14.36
N TYR A 236 -10.55 16.89 -13.84
CA TYR A 236 -11.55 17.02 -12.78
C TYR A 236 -12.95 16.63 -13.25
N LEU A 237 -13.37 17.15 -14.40
CA LEU A 237 -14.66 16.83 -14.99
C LEU A 237 -14.71 15.34 -15.35
N GLY A 238 -13.63 14.74 -15.82
CA GLY A 238 -13.50 13.31 -16.05
C GLY A 238 -13.64 12.50 -14.78
N CYS A 239 -13.02 12.94 -13.67
CA CYS A 239 -13.25 12.34 -12.36
C CYS A 239 -14.70 12.49 -11.90
N ILE A 240 -15.34 13.64 -12.10
CA ILE A 240 -16.76 13.86 -11.74
C ILE A 240 -17.70 13.03 -12.62
N LEU A 241 -17.45 12.97 -13.92
CA LEU A 241 -18.25 12.18 -14.87
C LEU A 241 -18.06 10.68 -14.59
N ALA A 242 -16.83 10.26 -14.29
CA ALA A 242 -16.55 8.92 -13.77
C ALA A 242 -17.26 8.69 -12.43
N ALA A 243 -17.33 9.69 -11.55
CA ALA A 243 -18.09 9.63 -10.28
C ALA A 243 -19.57 9.36 -10.49
N ARG A 244 -20.17 10.04 -11.46
CA ARG A 244 -21.59 9.88 -11.82
C ARG A 244 -21.90 8.52 -12.44
N THR A 245 -20.93 7.91 -13.12
CA THR A 245 -21.17 6.70 -13.92
C THR A 245 -20.68 5.40 -13.28
N THR A 246 -19.58 5.44 -12.51
CA THR A 246 -18.86 4.22 -12.10
C THR A 246 -18.41 4.17 -10.63
N SER A 247 -18.77 5.16 -9.81
CA SER A 247 -18.38 5.25 -8.38
C SER A 247 -16.88 4.91 -8.14
N PRO A 248 -15.97 5.78 -8.61
CA PRO A 248 -14.54 5.52 -8.60
C PRO A 248 -14.01 5.37 -7.17
N ASP A 249 -12.92 4.61 -7.06
CA ASP A 249 -12.33 4.23 -5.78
C ASP A 249 -11.84 5.45 -5.01
N ILE A 250 -11.40 6.50 -5.71
CA ILE A 250 -11.03 7.77 -5.08
C ILE A 250 -12.12 8.34 -4.16
N PHE A 251 -13.39 8.28 -4.57
CA PHE A 251 -14.50 8.83 -3.79
C PHE A 251 -15.01 7.85 -2.75
N THR A 252 -14.83 6.54 -2.97
CA THR A 252 -15.34 5.50 -2.06
C THR A 252 -14.33 5.09 -1.00
N LEU A 253 -13.03 5.09 -1.31
CA LEU A 253 -11.94 4.60 -0.47
C LEU A 253 -11.06 5.70 0.11
N GLY A 254 -11.05 6.89 -0.51
CA GLY A 254 -10.19 8.01 -0.11
C GLY A 254 -8.79 7.98 -0.76
N SER A 255 -8.59 7.13 -1.77
CA SER A 255 -7.40 7.11 -2.63
C SER A 255 -7.76 6.54 -4.01
N ALA A 256 -7.14 7.05 -5.06
CA ALA A 256 -7.36 6.56 -6.42
C ALA A 256 -6.77 5.16 -6.58
N SER A 257 -7.57 4.22 -7.10
CA SER A 257 -7.02 2.93 -7.53
C SER A 257 -6.37 3.07 -8.91
N MET A 258 -5.55 2.10 -9.31
CA MET A 258 -4.99 2.10 -10.66
C MET A 258 -6.08 1.92 -11.73
N THR A 259 -7.19 1.25 -11.37
CA THR A 259 -8.34 1.12 -12.26
C THR A 259 -9.09 2.42 -12.47
N ASP A 260 -9.04 3.38 -11.53
CA ASP A 260 -9.69 4.68 -11.71
C ASP A 260 -9.12 5.42 -12.93
N PHE A 261 -7.80 5.42 -13.13
CA PHE A 261 -7.16 6.03 -14.30
C PHE A 261 -7.57 5.35 -15.61
N GLN A 262 -7.72 4.02 -15.61
CA GLN A 262 -8.22 3.29 -16.77
C GLN A 262 -9.68 3.62 -17.06
N ARG A 263 -10.52 3.76 -16.03
CA ARG A 263 -11.94 4.14 -16.17
C ARG A 263 -12.07 5.56 -16.71
N ILE A 264 -11.32 6.52 -16.16
CA ILE A 264 -11.30 7.90 -16.64
C ILE A 264 -10.92 7.94 -18.11
N ARG A 265 -9.85 7.23 -18.52
CA ARG A 265 -9.46 7.13 -19.93
C ARG A 265 -10.54 6.53 -20.83
N ARG A 266 -11.28 5.51 -20.36
CA ARG A 266 -12.37 4.89 -21.15
C ARG A 266 -13.54 5.85 -21.37
N ILE A 267 -13.85 6.68 -20.37
CA ILE A 267 -14.96 7.63 -20.42
C ILE A 267 -14.56 8.88 -21.21
N GLN A 268 -13.33 9.37 -21.02
CA GLN A 268 -12.82 10.58 -21.65
C GLN A 268 -11.38 10.37 -22.14
N PRO A 269 -11.21 9.79 -23.34
CA PRO A 269 -9.88 9.48 -23.90
C PRO A 269 -9.03 10.74 -24.16
N ASP A 270 -9.67 11.89 -24.38
CA ASP A 270 -8.97 13.17 -24.64
C ASP A 270 -8.25 13.72 -23.41
N ILE A 271 -8.65 13.31 -22.21
CA ILE A 271 -8.02 13.75 -20.96
C ILE A 271 -6.80 12.91 -20.62
N ILE A 272 -6.86 11.62 -20.91
CA ILE A 272 -5.77 10.70 -20.62
C ILE A 272 -5.56 9.83 -21.86
N SER A 273 -4.61 10.26 -22.67
CA SER A 273 -4.19 9.50 -23.84
C SER A 273 -3.19 8.42 -23.43
N ARG A 274 -3.17 7.29 -24.15
CA ARG A 274 -2.11 6.29 -23.98
C ARG A 274 -1.00 6.58 -24.95
N VAL A 275 0.24 6.59 -24.47
CA VAL A 275 1.41 6.63 -25.35
C VAL A 275 1.65 5.21 -25.91
N PRO A 276 1.59 5.01 -27.24
CA PRO A 276 1.85 3.70 -27.83
C PRO A 276 3.33 3.34 -27.65
N LEU A 277 3.59 2.21 -26.99
CA LEU A 277 4.94 1.63 -26.91
C LEU A 277 5.15 0.64 -28.07
N PRO A 278 6.40 0.36 -28.48
CA PRO A 278 6.69 -0.55 -29.61
C PRO A 278 6.08 -1.96 -29.43
N VAL A 279 5.03 -2.28 -30.18
CA VAL A 279 4.13 -3.43 -29.89
C VAL A 279 4.85 -4.78 -29.84
N VAL A 280 5.93 -4.94 -30.59
CA VAL A 280 6.67 -6.22 -30.72
C VAL A 280 7.09 -6.78 -29.35
N ASN A 281 7.37 -5.90 -28.38
CA ASN A 281 7.88 -6.28 -27.07
C ASN A 281 6.94 -5.94 -25.90
N TYR A 282 5.79 -5.29 -26.14
CA TYR A 282 4.89 -4.83 -25.08
C TYR A 282 3.49 -5.40 -25.21
N THR A 283 3.01 -6.04 -24.15
CA THR A 283 1.60 -6.42 -24.03
C THR A 283 0.70 -5.19 -23.94
N LEU A 284 -0.30 -5.11 -24.82
CA LEU A 284 -1.25 -4.00 -24.87
C LEU A 284 -2.10 -3.88 -23.60
N ALA A 285 -2.34 -4.95 -22.85
CA ALA A 285 -2.97 -4.87 -21.54
C ALA A 285 -2.38 -5.96 -20.66
N PRO A 286 -2.07 -5.66 -19.38
CA PRO A 286 -1.76 -6.72 -18.44
C PRO A 286 -2.94 -7.66 -18.38
N ARG A 287 -2.71 -8.94 -18.69
CA ARG A 287 -3.74 -9.95 -18.53
C ARG A 287 -3.86 -10.25 -17.05
N ASN A 288 -5.05 -10.01 -16.49
CA ASN A 288 -5.40 -10.57 -15.19
C ASN A 288 -5.27 -12.09 -15.28
N ARG A 289 -4.28 -12.64 -14.58
CA ARG A 289 -4.09 -14.09 -14.52
C ARG A 289 -5.26 -14.70 -13.75
N SER A 290 -5.77 -15.83 -14.23
CA SER A 290 -6.78 -16.58 -13.49
C SER A 290 -6.19 -17.06 -12.16
N TRP A 291 -7.03 -17.24 -11.14
CA TRP A 291 -6.54 -17.68 -9.83
C TRP A 291 -5.76 -19.00 -9.90
N ARG A 292 -6.14 -19.87 -10.85
CA ARG A 292 -5.49 -21.16 -11.10
C ARG A 292 -4.03 -21.00 -11.49
N ALA A 293 -3.67 -19.92 -12.19
CA ALA A 293 -2.30 -19.64 -12.57
C ALA A 293 -1.40 -19.33 -11.36
N PHE A 294 -1.96 -18.91 -10.22
CA PHE A 294 -1.18 -18.68 -8.99
C PHE A 294 -0.96 -19.95 -8.18
N VAL A 295 -1.71 -21.02 -8.42
CA VAL A 295 -1.61 -22.26 -7.62
C VAL A 295 -0.20 -22.84 -7.67
N PRO A 296 0.46 -23.00 -8.84
CA PRO A 296 1.83 -23.51 -8.87
C PRO A 296 2.86 -22.58 -8.23
N GLU A 297 2.66 -21.26 -8.33
CA GLU A 297 3.52 -20.27 -7.67
C GLU A 297 3.38 -20.32 -6.14
N ALA A 298 2.15 -20.46 -5.63
CA ALA A 298 1.87 -20.61 -4.21
C ALA A 298 2.37 -21.95 -3.66
N VAL A 299 2.20 -23.05 -4.41
CA VAL A 299 2.73 -24.37 -4.03
C VAL A 299 4.25 -24.32 -3.96
N ARG A 300 4.92 -23.77 -4.98
CA ARG A 300 6.38 -23.60 -4.96
C ARG A 300 6.83 -22.74 -3.79
N PHE A 301 6.14 -21.64 -3.52
CA PHE A 301 6.46 -20.79 -2.37
C PHE A 301 6.34 -21.56 -1.05
N VAL A 302 5.26 -22.31 -0.85
CA VAL A 302 5.06 -23.14 0.35
C VAL A 302 6.12 -24.24 0.45
N GLN A 303 6.45 -24.91 -0.65
CA GLN A 303 7.53 -25.90 -0.70
C GLN A 303 8.87 -25.26 -0.34
N SER A 304 9.21 -24.10 -0.92
CA SER A 304 10.46 -23.42 -0.58
C SER A 304 10.53 -23.00 0.89
N VAL A 305 9.39 -22.66 1.51
CA VAL A 305 9.30 -22.42 2.95
C VAL A 305 9.49 -23.71 3.75
N GLN A 306 8.86 -24.81 3.35
CA GLN A 306 8.96 -26.12 4.01
C GLN A 306 10.37 -26.72 3.92
N ASP A 307 11.00 -26.61 2.76
CA ASP A 307 12.34 -27.12 2.48
C ASP A 307 13.45 -26.24 3.08
N GLY A 308 13.08 -25.11 3.70
CA GLY A 308 14.04 -24.14 4.25
C GLY A 308 14.90 -23.44 3.19
N THR A 309 14.62 -23.65 1.90
CA THR A 309 15.35 -23.04 0.78
C THR A 309 15.04 -21.55 0.69
N LEU A 310 13.79 -21.16 0.95
CA LEU A 310 13.43 -19.80 1.28
C LEU A 310 13.78 -19.59 2.75
N LYS A 311 15.06 -19.31 3.03
CA LYS A 311 15.49 -18.81 4.34
C LYS A 311 14.63 -17.59 4.62
N TRP A 312 13.76 -17.69 5.61
CA TRP A 312 12.86 -16.63 6.02
C TRP A 312 13.60 -15.80 7.07
N PRO A 313 14.60 -14.97 6.66
CA PRO A 313 15.81 -14.76 7.44
C PRO A 313 15.54 -13.96 8.71
N LEU A 314 14.36 -13.34 8.85
CA LEU A 314 14.06 -12.45 9.96
C LEU A 314 12.69 -12.63 10.61
N LEU A 315 11.77 -13.47 10.09
CA LEU A 315 10.59 -13.83 10.90
C LEU A 315 10.77 -15.08 11.77
N ALA A 316 11.48 -16.11 11.31
CA ALA A 316 11.49 -17.36 12.08
C ALA A 316 12.27 -17.26 13.43
N PRO A 317 13.49 -16.71 13.48
CA PRO A 317 14.22 -16.58 14.75
C PRO A 317 13.93 -15.28 15.52
N GLU A 318 13.49 -14.19 14.88
CA GLU A 318 13.23 -12.92 15.59
C GLU A 318 11.75 -12.61 15.79
N ILE A 319 10.87 -12.93 14.83
CA ILE A 319 9.43 -12.65 14.98
C ILE A 319 8.71 -13.80 15.62
N PHE A 320 8.92 -15.06 15.25
CA PHE A 320 8.14 -16.13 15.86
C PHE A 320 8.35 -16.21 17.36
N PRO A 321 9.56 -16.05 17.92
CA PRO A 321 9.72 -15.92 19.37
C PRO A 321 9.01 -14.69 19.93
N LYS A 322 9.00 -13.54 19.24
CA LYS A 322 8.32 -12.32 19.71
C LYS A 322 6.81 -12.31 19.52
N VAL A 323 6.29 -12.99 18.49
CA VAL A 323 4.85 -13.22 18.24
C VAL A 323 4.36 -14.30 19.17
N HIS A 324 5.18 -15.32 19.45
CA HIS A 324 4.92 -16.32 20.47
C HIS A 324 5.00 -15.69 21.86
N GLU A 325 5.97 -14.82 22.14
CA GLU A 325 6.09 -14.04 23.37
C GLU A 325 4.93 -13.04 23.48
N PHE A 326 4.55 -12.34 22.41
CA PHE A 326 3.37 -11.46 22.37
C PHE A 326 2.06 -12.24 22.54
N ALA A 327 1.94 -13.41 21.91
CA ALA A 327 0.78 -14.29 22.03
C ALA A 327 0.73 -14.96 23.42
N ALA A 328 1.87 -15.26 24.02
CA ALA A 328 2.00 -15.82 25.37
C ALA A 328 1.90 -14.75 26.47
N SER A 329 2.34 -13.52 26.19
CA SER A 329 2.16 -12.32 27.02
C SER A 329 0.77 -11.72 26.86
N MET A 330 -0.03 -12.25 25.94
CA MET A 330 -1.47 -12.07 25.91
C MET A 330 -2.18 -13.24 26.61
N PRO A 331 -2.41 -13.18 27.94
CA PRO A 331 -3.47 -13.97 28.57
C PRO A 331 -4.63 -13.04 29.05
N PRO A 332 -5.75 -13.55 29.60
CA PRO A 332 -7.05 -13.66 28.93
C PRO A 332 -8.12 -12.71 29.55
N ALA A 333 -9.37 -12.75 29.06
CA ALA A 333 -10.56 -12.07 29.60
C ALA A 333 -10.64 -10.52 29.54
N SER A 334 -9.57 -9.75 29.78
CA SER A 334 -9.62 -8.29 29.99
C SER A 334 -9.90 -7.43 28.76
N TRP A 335 -9.77 -7.96 27.54
CA TRP A 335 -10.12 -7.19 26.35
C TRP A 335 -11.63 -6.91 26.28
N PRO A 336 -12.03 -5.68 25.93
CA PRO A 336 -13.41 -5.41 25.56
C PRO A 336 -13.78 -6.34 24.40
N VAL A 337 -14.99 -6.90 24.46
CA VAL A 337 -15.52 -7.85 23.46
C VAL A 337 -15.27 -7.37 22.02
N LYS A 338 -15.39 -6.06 21.78
CA LYS A 338 -15.12 -5.42 20.48
C LYS A 338 -13.70 -5.69 19.93
N ARG A 339 -12.65 -5.60 20.77
CA ARG A 339 -11.27 -5.86 20.33
C ARG A 339 -11.00 -7.34 20.10
N LYS A 340 -11.62 -8.22 20.89
CA LYS A 340 -11.56 -9.67 20.67
C LYS A 340 -12.18 -10.05 19.32
N ILE A 341 -13.36 -9.48 19.01
CA ILE A 341 -14.04 -9.69 17.73
C ILE A 341 -13.21 -9.15 16.56
N GLN A 342 -12.57 -7.98 16.70
CA GLN A 342 -11.71 -7.43 15.66
C GLN A 342 -10.48 -8.30 15.40
N ALA A 343 -9.75 -8.70 16.44
CA ALA A 343 -8.59 -9.58 16.30
C ALA A 343 -8.97 -10.94 15.72
N LEU A 344 -10.06 -11.54 16.20
CA LEU A 344 -10.61 -12.78 15.66
C LEU A 344 -11.03 -12.61 14.19
N GLY A 345 -11.64 -11.48 13.82
CA GLY A 345 -11.97 -11.14 12.45
C GLY A 345 -10.75 -11.05 11.54
N TYR A 346 -9.66 -10.42 12.00
CA TYR A 346 -8.40 -10.36 11.25
C TYR A 346 -7.76 -11.74 11.10
N VAL A 347 -7.77 -12.57 12.15
CA VAL A 347 -7.26 -13.94 12.12
C VAL A 347 -8.11 -14.82 11.20
N ILE A 348 -9.44 -14.72 11.25
CA ILE A 348 -10.35 -15.47 10.36
C ILE A 348 -10.16 -15.03 8.91
N VAL A 349 -10.08 -13.73 8.62
CA VAL A 349 -9.81 -13.24 7.27
C VAL A 349 -8.44 -13.73 6.79
N LEU A 350 -7.42 -13.64 7.64
CA LEU A 350 -6.08 -14.17 7.35
C LEU A 350 -6.11 -15.68 7.08
N LEU A 351 -6.83 -16.47 7.88
CA LEU A 351 -6.99 -17.92 7.70
C LEU A 351 -7.80 -18.27 6.44
N LEU A 352 -8.85 -17.51 6.14
CA LEU A 352 -9.64 -17.65 4.91
C LEU A 352 -8.81 -17.30 3.67
N MET A 353 -7.88 -16.34 3.79
CA MET A 353 -6.93 -16.00 2.74
C MET A 353 -5.81 -17.04 2.62
N LEU A 354 -5.37 -17.65 3.71
CA LEU A 354 -4.22 -18.58 3.74
C LEU A 354 -4.58 -20.03 3.39
N ARG A 355 -5.83 -20.49 3.58
CA ARG A 355 -6.20 -21.87 3.26
C ARG A 355 -7.66 -22.01 2.85
N ARG A 356 -7.88 -22.30 1.55
CA ARG A 356 -9.12 -22.84 0.92
C ARG A 356 -10.39 -22.62 1.77
N GLY A 357 -11.10 -21.53 1.51
CA GLY A 357 -12.34 -21.10 2.18
C GLY A 357 -13.52 -22.08 2.21
N LEU A 358 -13.34 -23.37 1.92
CA LEU A 358 -14.32 -24.43 2.12
C LEU A 358 -14.08 -25.21 3.43
N THR A 359 -12.84 -25.52 3.80
CA THR A 359 -12.57 -26.33 5.01
C THR A 359 -12.65 -25.48 6.27
N VAL A 360 -12.06 -24.28 6.26
CA VAL A 360 -12.19 -23.33 7.38
C VAL A 360 -13.64 -22.87 7.52
N LYS A 361 -14.35 -22.62 6.40
CA LYS A 361 -15.79 -22.32 6.44
C LYS A 361 -16.59 -23.47 7.05
N ARG A 362 -16.33 -24.73 6.70
CA ARG A 362 -16.99 -25.89 7.33
C ARG A 362 -16.67 -26.00 8.81
N VAL A 363 -15.41 -25.85 9.21
CA VAL A 363 -15.01 -25.91 10.63
C VAL A 363 -15.64 -24.76 11.43
N LEU A 364 -15.68 -23.56 10.87
CA LEU A 364 -16.31 -22.41 11.51
C LEU A 364 -17.84 -22.59 11.60
N LEU A 365 -18.48 -23.11 10.54
CA LEU A 365 -19.90 -23.46 10.57
C LEU A 365 -20.18 -24.51 11.64
N ARG A 366 -19.37 -25.58 11.70
CA ARG A 366 -19.48 -26.63 12.72
C ARG A 366 -19.25 -26.08 14.13
N ALA A 367 -18.31 -25.16 14.32
CA ALA A 367 -18.08 -24.51 15.60
C ALA A 367 -19.28 -23.63 16.02
N VAL A 368 -19.88 -22.90 15.08
CA VAL A 368 -21.10 -22.10 15.30
C VAL A 368 -22.29 -23.00 15.59
N GLU A 369 -22.48 -24.09 14.85
CA GLU A 369 -23.51 -25.10 15.08
C GLU A 369 -23.38 -25.70 16.48
N VAL A 370 -22.17 -26.08 16.92
CA VAL A 370 -21.91 -26.61 18.27
C VAL A 370 -22.19 -25.57 19.36
N LEU A 371 -21.82 -24.30 19.13
CA LEU A 371 -22.13 -23.20 20.05
C LEU A 371 -23.64 -22.97 20.17
N MET A 372 -24.36 -22.97 19.06
CA MET A 372 -25.82 -22.85 19.03
C MET A 372 -26.49 -24.04 19.72
N LEU A 373 -26.03 -25.26 19.47
CA LEU A 373 -26.51 -26.48 20.16
C LEU A 373 -26.31 -26.38 21.67
N ARG A 374 -25.13 -25.92 22.12
CA ARG A 374 -24.84 -25.74 23.54
C ARG A 374 -25.73 -24.66 24.17
N TYR A 375 -25.98 -23.57 23.45
CA TYR A 375 -26.87 -22.51 23.91
C TYR A 375 -28.32 -23.00 24.06
N VAL A 376 -28.84 -23.74 23.06
CA VAL A 376 -30.18 -24.33 23.11
C VAL A 376 -30.29 -25.36 24.24
N ALA A 377 -29.31 -26.26 24.37
CA ALA A 377 -29.30 -27.25 25.46
C ALA A 377 -29.29 -26.59 26.84
N HIS A 378 -28.53 -25.50 27.02
CA HIS A 378 -28.51 -24.73 28.26
C HIS A 378 -29.88 -24.11 28.57
N HIS A 379 -30.53 -23.50 27.57
CA HIS A 379 -31.86 -22.90 27.75
C HIS A 379 -32.95 -23.95 28.00
N VAL A 380 -32.90 -25.11 27.34
CA VAL A 380 -33.83 -26.22 27.59
C VAL A 380 -33.63 -26.75 29.01
N MET A 381 -32.38 -26.93 29.46
CA MET A 381 -32.09 -27.34 30.83
C MET A 381 -32.63 -26.35 31.86
N LEU A 382 -32.42 -25.06 31.65
CA LEU A 382 -32.99 -24.02 32.52
C LEU A 382 -34.52 -24.05 32.54
N HIS A 383 -35.15 -24.26 31.37
CA HIS A 383 -36.59 -24.36 31.27
C HIS A 383 -37.15 -25.59 32.00
N LEU A 384 -36.52 -26.75 31.82
CA LEU A 384 -36.89 -27.98 32.52
C LEU A 384 -36.72 -27.86 34.04
N GLN A 385 -35.64 -27.24 34.49
CA GLN A 385 -35.41 -26.96 35.92
C GLN A 385 -36.44 -25.98 36.51
N SER A 386 -36.93 -25.04 35.71
CA SER A 386 -37.98 -24.11 36.11
C SER A 386 -39.40 -24.68 36.02
N SER A 387 -39.57 -25.84 35.37
CA SER A 387 -40.88 -26.44 35.15
C SER A 387 -41.33 -27.24 36.39
N PRO A 388 -42.53 -26.97 36.93
CA PRO A 388 -43.03 -27.69 38.11
C PRO A 388 -43.19 -29.20 37.88
N ALA A 389 -43.33 -29.64 36.63
CA ALA A 389 -43.40 -31.06 36.26
C ALA A 389 -42.11 -31.83 36.58
N PHE A 390 -40.93 -31.17 36.54
CA PHE A 390 -39.66 -31.83 36.83
C PHE A 390 -39.44 -32.03 38.34
N GLY A 391 -40.13 -31.25 39.18
CA GLY A 391 -40.15 -31.45 40.64
C GLY A 391 -40.99 -32.67 41.06
N ALA A 392 -42.00 -33.05 40.28
CA ALA A 392 -42.88 -34.19 40.59
C ALA A 392 -42.26 -35.56 40.24
N ALA A 393 -41.24 -35.60 39.38
CA ALA A 393 -40.56 -36.83 38.96
C ALA A 393 -39.35 -37.21 39.85
N LYS A 394 -39.20 -36.56 41.01
CA LYS A 394 -38.07 -36.77 41.94
C LYS A 394 -38.40 -37.70 43.12
N LEU A 395 -39.43 -38.53 42.97
CA LEU A 395 -39.81 -39.66 43.82
C LEU A 395 -39.33 -40.95 43.16
#